data_AF-A0A3D0ZFC9-F1
#
_entry.id   AF-A0A3D0ZFC9-F1
#
_cell.length_a   1.000
_cell.length_b   1.000
_cell.length_c   1.000
_cell.angle_alpha   90.00
_cell.angle_beta   90.00
_cell.angle_gamma   90.00
#
_symmetry.space_group_name_H-M   'P 1'
#
loop_
_entity.id
_entity.type
_entity.pdbx_description
1 polymer ?
#
loop_
_entity_poly.entity_id
_entity_poly.type
_entity_poly.pdbx_seq_one_letter_code
_entity_poly.pdbx_strand_id
1 'polypeptide(L)'
;EDIAEKRFTKAALETIFPDAQIFDVHKAFAERFRRLLGISSDQALPLLRVIQAGKGLGGSVNTFFRDQVLDAPATLAAADDVVEEFSNLMSIRQRLEDVRQQRDQLAPVPGLNKEYAQSLLDANRLRELAGEEFEAYKQQLAVTVHQKTLGRFKELAQAKAKELGVERSVRDGQAKELRELETDYNNQGGNAISAIEQSLENAKVGLRLREQVEEAARKALSDAGLQLEWTAAGWEQAHEQAAARSAELKDDSQALQELRFEAFDGHATKKRELAAAQQELLSLKTRKSLLPPSSIENRAAIAAATGVPEDRMPFGGELMDLAEGEELWRPAAERALRNLATTLLVPGEHFAAVTRYLNDHKVRGALRAVDVSKPLAGGALAVEDARDGDLLTKLDILASGAVADAGGWIRERIALDFAYPCVEDPNELATLDKG
;
A
#
# COMPACT_ATOMS: atom_id res chain seq x y z
N GLU A 1 -14.83 124.54 109.25
CA GLU A 1 -15.57 124.22 108.01
C GLU A 1 -14.76 124.48 106.72
N ASP A 2 -13.52 124.99 106.77
CA ASP A 2 -12.68 125.26 105.58
C ASP A 2 -11.92 124.06 104.95
N ILE A 3 -12.18 122.81 105.35
CA ILE A 3 -11.32 121.66 104.94
C ILE A 3 -11.80 121.00 103.64
N ALA A 4 -13.11 120.98 103.40
CA ALA A 4 -13.70 120.32 102.23
C ALA A 4 -13.22 120.97 100.91
N GLU A 5 -12.92 122.27 100.93
CA GLU A 5 -12.40 123.01 99.76
C GLU A 5 -10.92 122.69 99.45
N LYS A 6 -10.12 122.21 100.42
CA LYS A 6 -8.68 121.92 100.25
C LYS A 6 -8.35 120.46 99.86
N ARG A 7 -9.35 119.68 99.45
CA ARG A 7 -9.23 118.31 98.87
C ARG A 7 -8.43 117.29 99.71
N PHE A 8 -8.35 117.45 101.04
CA PHE A 8 -7.64 116.52 101.94
C PHE A 8 -6.22 116.15 101.49
N THR A 9 -5.51 117.09 100.86
CA THR A 9 -4.11 116.87 100.49
C THR A 9 -3.25 116.76 101.75
N LYS A 10 -2.17 115.96 101.69
CA LYS A 10 -1.25 115.73 102.81
C LYS A 10 -0.80 117.02 103.49
N ALA A 11 -0.41 118.02 102.69
CA ALA A 11 -0.03 119.35 103.18
C ALA A 11 -1.20 120.08 103.89
N ALA A 12 -2.42 119.99 103.36
CA ALA A 12 -3.59 120.62 103.98
C ALA A 12 -3.92 119.98 105.34
N LEU A 13 -3.82 118.66 105.43
CA LEU A 13 -4.08 117.90 106.66
C LEU A 13 -2.98 118.11 107.72
N GLU A 14 -1.71 118.19 107.32
CA GLU A 14 -0.58 118.53 108.23
C GLU A 14 -0.72 119.93 108.81
N THR A 15 -1.29 120.89 108.05
CA THR A 15 -1.50 122.27 108.53
C THR A 15 -2.58 122.33 109.63
N ILE A 16 -3.58 121.45 109.58
CA ILE A 16 -4.72 121.46 110.50
C ILE A 16 -4.46 120.60 111.73
N PHE A 17 -3.77 119.47 111.54
CA PHE A 17 -3.41 118.55 112.60
C PHE A 17 -1.88 118.44 112.69
N PRO A 18 -1.21 119.47 113.27
CA PRO A 18 0.25 119.51 113.33
C PRO A 18 0.87 118.32 114.08
N ASP A 19 0.10 117.67 114.97
CA ASP A 19 0.54 116.50 115.72
C ASP A 19 0.22 115.15 115.03
N ALA A 20 -0.41 115.15 113.85
CA ALA A 20 -0.80 113.93 113.14
C ALA A 20 0.18 113.58 111.99
N GLN A 21 0.60 112.31 111.91
CA GLN A 21 1.42 111.79 110.80
C GLN A 21 0.55 111.17 109.71
N ILE A 22 0.78 111.56 108.46
CA ILE A 22 -0.03 111.17 107.30
C ILE A 22 0.80 110.30 106.34
N PHE A 23 0.22 109.19 105.90
CA PHE A 23 0.88 108.18 105.07
C PHE A 23 0.10 107.94 103.77
N ASP A 24 0.83 107.86 102.65
CA ASP A 24 0.24 107.69 101.31
C ASP A 24 0.17 106.22 100.85
N VAL A 25 0.89 105.31 101.52
CA VAL A 25 0.97 103.88 101.18
C VAL A 25 0.57 103.02 102.39
N HIS A 26 -0.39 102.10 102.19
CA HIS A 26 -0.94 101.28 103.27
C HIS A 26 0.13 100.47 104.03
N LYS A 27 1.16 99.95 103.36
CA LYS A 27 2.23 99.18 104.04
C LYS A 27 2.97 100.03 105.08
N ALA A 28 3.32 101.27 104.73
CA ALA A 28 3.98 102.20 105.63
C ALA A 28 3.07 102.63 106.79
N PHE A 29 1.78 102.87 106.51
CA PHE A 29 0.78 103.12 107.54
C PHE A 29 0.65 101.92 108.51
N ALA A 30 0.51 100.70 107.98
CA ALA A 30 0.34 99.49 108.77
C ALA A 30 1.58 99.19 109.65
N GLU A 31 2.80 99.38 109.14
CA GLU A 31 4.02 99.24 109.94
C GLU A 31 4.05 100.24 111.11
N ARG A 32 3.70 101.50 110.88
CA ARG A 32 3.67 102.50 111.96
C ARG A 32 2.54 102.24 112.95
N PHE A 33 1.34 101.89 112.46
CA PHE A 33 0.19 101.52 113.28
C PHE A 33 0.53 100.33 114.19
N ARG A 34 1.20 99.30 113.65
CA ARG A 34 1.70 98.16 114.44
C ARG A 34 2.70 98.61 115.51
N ARG A 35 3.68 99.46 115.17
CA ARG A 35 4.65 99.98 116.15
C ARG A 35 3.97 100.76 117.28
N LEU A 36 2.98 101.60 116.98
CA LEU A 36 2.23 102.36 117.99
C LEU A 36 1.42 101.44 118.92
N LEU A 37 0.87 100.34 118.40
CA LEU A 37 0.14 99.34 119.18
C LEU A 37 1.03 98.27 119.83
N GLY A 38 2.35 98.32 119.62
CA GLY A 38 3.29 97.33 120.16
C GLY A 38 3.22 95.94 119.52
N ILE A 39 2.71 95.82 118.30
CA ILE A 39 2.60 94.55 117.56
C ILE A 39 3.88 94.32 116.74
N SER A 40 4.64 93.26 117.03
CA SER A 40 5.95 92.99 116.42
C SER A 40 5.91 92.18 115.11
N SER A 41 4.90 91.34 114.89
CA SER A 41 4.82 90.48 113.68
C SER A 41 3.95 91.09 112.58
N ASP A 42 4.44 91.02 111.33
CA ASP A 42 3.73 91.49 110.12
C ASP A 42 2.45 90.69 109.86
N GLN A 43 2.45 89.40 110.24
CA GLN A 43 1.32 88.46 110.08
C GLN A 43 0.24 88.61 111.16
N ALA A 44 0.49 89.36 112.23
CA ALA A 44 -0.43 89.46 113.35
C ALA A 44 -1.81 90.07 112.98
N LEU A 45 -1.84 91.08 112.10
CA LEU A 45 -3.10 91.70 111.65
C LEU A 45 -3.89 90.81 110.68
N PRO A 46 -3.28 90.15 109.67
CA PRO A 46 -3.93 89.09 108.90
C PRO A 46 -4.46 87.95 109.78
N LEU A 47 -3.69 87.48 110.76
CA LEU A 47 -4.12 86.46 111.72
C LEU A 47 -5.34 86.93 112.53
N LEU A 48 -5.33 88.16 113.05
CA LEU A 48 -6.47 88.73 113.76
C LEU A 48 -7.71 88.76 112.86
N ARG A 49 -7.56 89.10 111.58
CA ARG A 49 -8.63 89.07 110.59
C ARG A 49 -9.18 87.66 110.38
N VAL A 50 -8.31 86.63 110.28
CA VAL A 50 -8.75 85.23 110.14
C VAL A 50 -9.48 84.75 111.41
N ILE A 51 -9.00 85.15 112.61
CA ILE A 51 -9.61 84.81 113.90
C ILE A 51 -10.97 85.52 114.07
N GLN A 52 -11.06 86.82 113.77
CA GLN A 52 -12.30 87.59 113.83
C GLN A 52 -13.33 87.13 112.78
N ALA A 53 -12.89 86.70 111.60
CA ALA A 53 -13.78 86.27 110.52
C ALA A 53 -14.45 84.92 110.80
N GLY A 54 -13.98 84.14 111.78
CA GLY A 54 -14.58 82.86 112.24
C GLY A 54 -14.71 81.75 111.18
N LYS A 55 -14.39 82.03 109.91
CA LYS A 55 -14.47 81.15 108.76
C LYS A 55 -13.05 80.91 108.24
N GLY A 56 -12.41 79.85 108.74
CA GLY A 56 -11.05 79.48 108.33
C GLY A 56 -10.44 78.29 109.07
N LEU A 57 -11.04 77.81 110.16
CA LEU A 57 -10.59 76.63 110.92
C LEU A 57 -11.03 75.30 110.27
N GLY A 58 -10.94 75.19 108.94
CA GLY A 58 -11.32 73.98 108.19
C GLY A 58 -10.23 72.90 108.14
N GLY A 59 -9.02 73.21 108.62
CA GLY A 59 -7.90 72.27 108.72
C GLY A 59 -7.48 72.05 110.17
N SER A 60 -6.84 70.91 110.44
CA SER A 60 -6.26 70.58 111.75
C SER A 60 -5.50 71.78 112.31
N VAL A 61 -5.71 72.07 113.59
CA VAL A 61 -5.05 73.13 114.35
C VAL A 61 -3.53 73.12 114.08
N ASN A 62 -2.94 71.94 113.95
CA ASN A 62 -1.51 71.79 113.71
C ASN A 62 -1.04 72.33 112.35
N THR A 63 -1.88 72.25 111.30
CA THR A 63 -1.56 72.79 109.97
C THR A 63 -1.70 74.32 109.97
N PHE A 64 -2.73 74.85 110.64
CA PHE A 64 -2.87 76.30 110.83
C PHE A 64 -1.68 76.90 111.58
N PHE A 65 -1.23 76.26 112.67
CA PHE A 65 -0.06 76.73 113.41
C PHE A 65 1.22 76.67 112.56
N ARG A 66 1.43 75.59 111.79
CA ARG A 66 2.62 75.43 110.97
C ARG A 66 2.71 76.39 109.80
N ASP A 67 1.59 76.65 109.13
CA ASP A 67 1.60 77.40 107.88
C ASP A 67 1.30 78.90 108.07
N GLN A 68 0.60 79.28 109.16
CA GLN A 68 0.17 80.67 109.39
C GLN A 68 0.65 81.33 110.68
N VAL A 69 1.14 80.56 111.67
CA VAL A 69 1.58 81.12 112.96
C VAL A 69 3.08 80.96 113.17
N LEU A 70 3.65 79.85 112.72
CA LEU A 70 5.07 79.56 112.82
C LEU A 70 5.78 80.08 111.57
N ASP A 71 6.74 80.96 111.75
CA ASP A 71 7.64 81.37 110.66
C ASP A 71 8.49 80.15 110.25
N ALA A 72 8.57 79.90 108.94
CA ALA A 72 9.43 78.85 108.42
C ALA A 72 10.87 79.10 108.89
N PRO A 73 11.54 78.12 109.52
CA PRO A 73 12.88 78.32 110.02
C PRO A 73 13.84 78.56 108.85
N ALA A 74 14.77 79.52 109.01
CA ALA A 74 15.77 79.87 108.01
C ALA A 74 16.63 78.68 107.54
N THR A 75 16.64 77.58 108.30
CA THR A 75 17.32 76.33 107.94
C THR A 75 16.74 75.65 106.70
N LEU A 76 15.44 75.83 106.39
CA LEU A 76 14.85 75.26 105.18
C LEU A 76 15.30 76.01 103.92
N ALA A 77 15.27 77.35 103.96
CA ALA A 77 15.80 78.17 102.87
C ALA A 77 17.30 77.90 102.63
N ALA A 78 18.10 77.79 103.70
CA ALA A 78 19.50 77.41 103.59
C ALA A 78 19.70 76.00 103.02
N ALA A 79 18.78 75.06 103.26
CA ALA A 79 18.84 73.73 102.66
C ALA A 79 18.49 73.77 101.16
N ASP A 80 17.49 74.56 100.76
CA ASP A 80 17.14 74.75 99.35
C ASP A 80 18.27 75.43 98.57
N ASP A 81 18.93 76.45 99.15
CA ASP A 81 20.11 77.11 98.57
C ASP A 81 21.25 76.11 98.35
N VAL A 82 21.49 75.22 99.31
CA VAL A 82 22.52 74.16 99.19
C VAL A 82 22.15 73.13 98.13
N VAL A 83 20.87 72.78 97.98
CA VAL A 83 20.41 71.87 96.92
C VAL A 83 20.57 72.52 95.55
N GLU A 84 20.24 73.80 95.41
CA GLU A 84 20.43 74.55 94.17
C GLU A 84 21.92 74.64 93.82
N GLU A 85 22.78 75.00 94.78
CA GLU A 85 24.24 75.04 94.58
C GLU A 85 24.80 73.66 94.20
N PHE A 86 24.36 72.59 94.86
CA PHE A 86 24.74 71.23 94.51
C PHE A 86 24.27 70.83 93.11
N SER A 87 23.06 71.22 92.72
CA SER A 87 22.53 70.96 91.36
C SER A 87 23.35 71.69 90.29
N ASN A 88 23.76 72.94 90.57
CA ASN A 88 24.63 73.73 89.71
C ASN A 88 26.01 73.06 89.60
N LEU A 89 26.61 72.63 90.71
CA LEU A 89 27.89 71.91 90.72
C LEU A 89 27.82 70.58 89.96
N MET A 90 26.73 69.83 90.09
CA MET A 90 26.49 68.59 89.33
C MET A 90 26.40 68.88 87.82
N SER A 91 25.71 69.94 87.42
CA SER A 91 25.61 70.32 86.01
C SER A 91 26.97 70.74 85.42
N ILE A 92 27.78 71.47 86.20
CA ILE A 92 29.14 71.87 85.82
C ILE A 92 30.03 70.64 85.68
N ARG A 93 29.96 69.71 86.64
CA ARG A 93 30.68 68.43 86.57
C ARG A 93 30.30 67.65 85.33
N GLN A 94 29.00 67.53 85.02
CA GLN A 94 28.53 66.79 83.85
C GLN A 94 29.03 67.42 82.54
N ARG A 95 28.99 68.75 82.41
CA ARG A 95 29.59 69.46 81.27
C ARG A 95 31.10 69.23 81.17
N LEU A 96 31.82 69.20 82.29
CA LEU A 96 33.25 68.90 82.32
C LEU A 96 33.53 67.46 81.91
N GLU A 97 32.69 66.50 82.31
CA GLU A 97 32.78 65.11 81.87
C GLU A 97 32.51 64.99 80.36
N ASP A 98 31.49 65.67 79.82
CA ASP A 98 31.21 65.70 78.39
C ASP A 98 32.37 66.31 77.59
N VAL A 99 32.93 67.44 78.03
CA VAL A 99 34.08 68.08 77.38
C VAL A 99 35.32 67.19 77.45
N ARG A 100 35.53 66.47 78.56
CA ARG A 100 36.61 65.48 78.68
C ARG A 100 36.43 64.34 77.69
N GLN A 101 35.23 63.78 77.58
CA GLN A 101 34.93 62.72 76.62
C GLN A 101 35.12 63.19 75.17
N GLN A 102 34.64 64.40 74.83
CA GLN A 102 34.86 64.99 73.49
C GLN A 102 36.35 65.19 73.19
N ARG A 103 37.13 65.71 74.15
CA ARG A 103 38.59 65.83 74.01
C ARG A 103 39.22 64.46 73.76
N ASP A 104 38.88 63.47 74.58
CA ASP A 104 39.50 62.15 74.52
C ASP A 104 39.15 61.42 73.22
N GLN A 105 37.92 61.60 72.71
CA GLN A 105 37.48 61.02 71.45
C GLN A 105 38.09 61.75 70.23
N LEU A 106 38.36 63.05 70.34
CA LEU A 106 39.01 63.84 69.29
C LEU A 106 40.56 63.80 69.35
N ALA A 107 41.14 63.37 70.48
CA ALA A 107 42.58 63.28 70.69
C ALA A 107 43.35 62.50 69.59
N PRO A 108 42.85 61.37 69.02
CA PRO A 108 43.59 60.64 67.99
C PRO A 108 43.45 61.22 66.58
N VAL A 109 42.46 62.09 66.32
CA VAL A 109 42.14 62.61 64.96
C VAL A 109 43.34 63.28 64.28
N PRO A 110 44.18 64.11 64.95
CA PRO A 110 45.37 64.68 64.32
C PRO A 110 46.40 63.63 63.88
N GLY A 111 46.53 62.52 64.61
CA GLY A 111 47.41 61.41 64.25
C GLY A 111 46.91 60.68 63.01
N LEU A 112 45.62 60.30 63.01
CA LEU A 112 44.97 59.65 61.87
C LEU A 112 45.00 60.52 60.61
N ASN A 113 44.84 61.85 60.74
CA ASN A 113 44.93 62.76 59.61
C ASN A 113 46.34 62.83 59.02
N LYS A 114 47.40 62.72 59.83
CA LYS A 114 48.78 62.63 59.35
C LYS A 114 49.03 61.33 58.58
N GLU A 115 48.57 60.19 59.11
CA GLU A 115 48.68 58.89 58.44
C GLU A 115 47.91 58.86 57.11
N TYR A 116 46.71 59.43 57.09
CA TYR A 116 45.91 59.60 55.88
C TYR A 116 46.64 60.47 54.84
N ALA A 117 47.18 61.62 55.26
CA ALA A 117 47.93 62.50 54.37
C ALA A 117 49.18 61.82 53.79
N GLN A 118 49.91 61.04 54.60
CA GLN A 118 51.06 60.26 54.13
C GLN A 118 50.64 59.19 53.12
N SER A 119 49.61 58.41 53.44
CA SER A 119 49.08 57.37 52.54
C SER A 119 48.59 57.95 51.22
N LEU A 120 48.00 59.14 51.24
CA LEU A 120 47.55 59.84 50.04
C LEU A 120 48.73 60.30 49.17
N LEU A 121 49.81 60.80 49.79
CA LEU A 121 51.05 61.14 49.09
C LEU A 121 51.69 59.91 48.46
N ASP A 122 51.77 58.80 49.18
CA ASP A 122 52.32 57.54 48.66
C ASP A 122 51.48 56.98 47.50
N ALA A 123 50.15 57.01 47.63
CA ALA A 123 49.24 56.58 46.57
C ALA A 123 49.39 57.44 45.30
N ASN A 124 49.53 58.76 45.45
CA ASN A 124 49.77 59.66 44.33
C ASN A 124 51.14 59.41 43.68
N ARG A 125 52.19 59.22 44.47
CA ARG A 125 53.53 58.88 43.97
C ARG A 125 53.51 57.56 43.18
N LEU A 126 52.82 56.54 43.69
CA LEU A 126 52.68 55.27 42.97
C LEU A 126 51.87 55.43 41.68
N ARG A 127 50.84 56.29 41.65
CA ARG A 127 50.06 56.57 40.44
C ARG A 127 50.87 57.31 39.39
N GLU A 128 51.73 58.25 39.79
CA GLU A 128 52.67 58.93 38.89
C GLU A 128 53.68 57.95 38.31
N LEU A 129 54.27 57.09 39.15
CA LEU A 129 55.21 56.05 38.71
C LEU A 129 54.54 55.00 37.80
N ALA A 130 53.27 54.68 38.03
CA ALA A 130 52.46 53.80 37.18
C ALA A 130 51.88 54.53 35.95
N GLY A 131 52.31 55.77 35.70
CA GLY A 131 51.88 56.56 34.57
C GLY A 131 52.40 56.05 33.22
N GLU A 132 52.30 56.91 32.22
CA GLU A 132 52.55 56.56 30.82
C GLU A 132 53.97 56.03 30.57
N GLU A 133 54.99 56.50 31.31
CA GLU A 133 56.38 56.07 31.15
C GLU A 133 56.58 54.59 31.49
N PHE A 134 55.93 54.10 32.55
CA PHE A 134 56.04 52.70 32.94
C PHE A 134 55.34 51.78 31.95
N GLU A 135 54.14 52.17 31.47
CA GLU A 135 53.46 51.42 30.41
C GLU A 135 54.26 51.46 29.10
N ALA A 136 54.86 52.59 28.73
CA ALA A 136 55.74 52.68 27.56
C ALA A 136 56.94 51.72 27.67
N TYR A 137 57.59 51.66 28.83
CA TYR A 137 58.70 50.72 29.07
C TYR A 137 58.25 49.26 29.00
N LYS A 138 57.09 48.93 29.58
CA LYS A 138 56.49 47.59 29.50
C LYS A 138 56.17 47.19 28.06
N GLN A 139 55.62 48.10 27.26
CA GLN A 139 55.39 47.86 25.83
C GLN A 139 56.71 47.68 25.06
N GLN A 140 57.74 48.50 25.35
CA GLN A 140 59.06 48.35 24.74
C GLN A 140 59.69 46.99 25.06
N LEU A 141 59.55 46.52 26.32
CA LEU A 141 60.02 45.20 26.71
C LEU A 141 59.25 44.09 25.98
N ALA A 142 57.93 44.20 25.88
CA ALA A 142 57.10 43.24 25.15
C ALA A 142 57.50 43.17 23.66
N VAL A 143 57.66 44.33 23.00
CA VAL A 143 58.13 44.41 21.61
C VAL A 143 59.50 43.75 21.47
N THR A 144 60.43 44.00 22.38
CA THR A 144 61.77 43.40 22.36
C THR A 144 61.71 41.87 22.47
N VAL A 145 60.88 41.34 23.36
CA VAL A 145 60.69 39.89 23.53
C VAL A 145 60.07 39.27 22.27
N HIS A 146 59.06 39.92 21.68
CA HIS A 146 58.42 39.45 20.46
C HIS A 146 59.36 39.49 19.25
N GLN A 147 60.18 40.55 19.11
CA GLN A 147 61.18 40.64 18.05
C GLN A 147 62.21 39.52 18.15
N LYS A 148 62.74 39.23 19.35
CA LYS A 148 63.65 38.10 19.58
C LYS A 148 63.01 36.76 19.24
N THR A 149 61.77 36.57 19.68
CA THR A 149 60.99 35.35 19.41
C THR A 149 60.77 35.14 17.91
N LEU A 150 60.41 36.21 17.20
CA LEU A 150 60.20 36.19 15.76
C LEU A 150 61.48 35.94 14.98
N GLY A 151 62.62 36.51 15.42
CA GLY A 151 63.94 36.20 14.86
C GLY A 151 64.25 34.70 14.96
N ARG A 152 64.09 34.12 16.15
CA ARG A 152 64.29 32.67 16.37
C ARG A 152 63.39 31.80 15.48
N PHE A 153 62.11 32.16 15.34
CA PHE A 153 61.21 31.40 14.48
C PHE A 153 61.55 31.53 12.99
N LYS A 154 62.02 32.69 12.53
CA LYS A 154 62.50 32.86 11.16
C LYS A 154 63.71 31.98 10.87
N GLU A 155 64.68 31.94 11.78
CA GLU A 155 65.86 31.09 11.65
C GLU A 155 65.48 29.60 11.61
N LEU A 156 64.60 29.16 12.51
CA LEU A 156 64.12 27.79 12.54
C LEU A 156 63.35 27.43 11.26
N ALA A 157 62.48 28.31 10.78
CA ALA A 157 61.74 28.11 9.54
C ALA A 157 62.68 28.00 8.32
N GLN A 158 63.71 28.84 8.25
CA GLN A 158 64.72 28.77 7.18
C GLN A 158 65.53 27.48 7.25
N ALA A 159 65.94 27.05 8.44
CA ALA A 159 66.65 25.78 8.62
C ALA A 159 65.79 24.59 8.17
N LYS A 160 64.51 24.54 8.58
CA LYS A 160 63.56 23.50 8.16
C LYS A 160 63.23 23.54 6.67
N ALA A 161 63.11 24.71 6.08
CA ALA A 161 62.91 24.83 4.63
C ALA A 161 64.11 24.26 3.83
N LYS A 162 65.35 24.48 4.31
CA LYS A 162 66.55 23.88 3.70
C LYS A 162 66.55 22.36 3.83
N GLU A 163 66.26 21.83 5.01
CA GLU A 163 66.18 20.38 5.27
C GLU A 163 65.14 19.72 4.35
N LEU A 164 63.94 20.28 4.27
CA LEU A 164 62.88 19.82 3.35
C LEU A 164 63.29 19.92 1.87
N GLY A 165 64.05 20.94 1.49
CA GLY A 165 64.57 21.08 0.13
C GLY A 165 65.55 19.97 -0.25
N VAL A 166 66.43 19.57 0.68
CA VAL A 166 67.36 18.45 0.49
C VAL A 166 66.58 17.14 0.36
N GLU A 167 65.64 16.87 1.26
CA GLU A 167 64.83 15.64 1.24
C GLU A 167 64.00 15.51 -0.04
N ARG A 168 63.38 16.61 -0.51
CA ARG A 168 62.68 16.64 -1.80
C ARG A 168 63.61 16.30 -2.97
N SER A 169 64.82 16.84 -2.97
CA SER A 169 65.80 16.58 -4.02
C SER A 169 66.23 15.10 -4.04
N VAL A 170 66.41 14.49 -2.87
CA VAL A 170 66.71 13.05 -2.73
C VAL A 170 65.56 12.21 -3.27
N ARG A 171 64.32 12.49 -2.84
CA ARG A 171 63.12 11.80 -3.33
C ARG A 171 62.97 11.91 -4.84
N ASP A 172 63.16 13.10 -5.40
CA ASP A 172 63.02 13.33 -6.83
C ASP A 172 64.11 12.59 -7.63
N GLY A 173 65.32 12.49 -7.06
CA GLY A 173 66.40 11.64 -7.59
C GLY A 173 66.01 10.16 -7.63
N GLN A 174 65.53 9.61 -6.50
CA GLN A 174 65.09 8.21 -6.41
C GLN A 174 63.91 7.90 -7.34
N ALA A 175 62.94 8.81 -7.45
CA ALA A 175 61.80 8.65 -8.35
C ALA A 175 62.20 8.72 -9.83
N LYS A 176 63.31 9.42 -10.15
CA LYS A 176 63.88 9.40 -11.49
C LYS A 176 64.60 8.08 -11.75
N GLU A 177 65.43 7.62 -10.83
CA GLU A 177 66.16 6.35 -10.92
C GLU A 177 65.22 5.15 -11.04
N LEU A 178 64.10 5.14 -10.28
CA LEU A 178 63.08 4.10 -10.40
C LEU A 178 62.46 4.05 -11.80
N ARG A 179 62.11 5.22 -12.37
CA ARG A 179 61.54 5.28 -13.72
C ARG A 179 62.53 4.85 -14.79
N GLU A 180 63.80 5.18 -14.62
CA GLU A 180 64.89 4.70 -15.49
C GLU A 180 65.00 3.17 -15.40
N LEU A 181 65.01 2.60 -14.19
CA LEU A 181 65.08 1.16 -13.97
C LEU A 181 63.85 0.40 -14.49
N GLU A 182 62.65 0.96 -14.34
CA GLU A 182 61.42 0.40 -14.92
C GLU A 182 61.47 0.41 -16.45
N THR A 183 61.98 1.50 -17.04
CA THR A 183 62.15 1.61 -18.49
C THR A 183 63.18 0.58 -18.98
N ASP A 184 64.30 0.44 -18.27
CA ASP A 184 65.32 -0.56 -18.58
C ASP A 184 64.79 -1.98 -18.45
N TYR A 185 64.04 -2.29 -17.38
CA TYR A 185 63.39 -3.60 -17.21
C TYR A 185 62.43 -3.91 -18.37
N ASN A 186 61.58 -2.93 -18.73
CA ASN A 186 60.63 -3.07 -19.81
C ASN A 186 61.33 -3.28 -21.17
N ASN A 187 62.43 -2.56 -21.41
CA ASN A 187 63.24 -2.65 -22.64
C ASN A 187 64.08 -3.94 -22.71
N GLN A 188 64.61 -4.42 -21.58
CA GLN A 188 65.44 -5.64 -21.50
C GLN A 188 64.64 -6.93 -21.61
N GLY A 189 63.31 -6.85 -21.66
CA GLY A 189 62.46 -8.00 -21.95
C GLY A 189 61.24 -8.15 -21.04
N GLY A 190 60.99 -7.25 -20.07
CA GLY A 190 59.77 -7.28 -19.26
C GLY A 190 58.50 -7.26 -20.13
N ASN A 191 58.47 -6.38 -21.14
CA ASN A 191 57.36 -6.34 -22.10
C ASN A 191 57.26 -7.61 -22.95
N ALA A 192 58.41 -8.18 -23.35
CA ALA A 192 58.44 -9.42 -24.14
C ALA A 192 57.95 -10.61 -23.31
N ILE A 193 58.34 -10.71 -22.04
CA ILE A 193 57.87 -11.74 -21.11
C ILE A 193 56.36 -11.63 -20.93
N SER A 194 55.82 -10.44 -20.65
CA SER A 194 54.38 -10.25 -20.48
C SER A 194 53.60 -10.62 -21.75
N ALA A 195 54.11 -10.26 -22.94
CA ALA A 195 53.49 -10.65 -24.21
C ALA A 195 53.56 -12.17 -24.44
N ILE A 196 54.68 -12.82 -24.11
CA ILE A 196 54.85 -14.27 -24.22
C ILE A 196 53.90 -15.00 -23.25
N GLU A 197 53.77 -14.55 -22.01
CA GLU A 197 52.85 -15.11 -21.02
C GLU A 197 51.40 -15.02 -21.49
N GLN A 198 51.00 -13.87 -22.05
CA GLN A 198 49.67 -13.70 -22.61
C GLN A 198 49.45 -14.59 -23.84
N SER A 199 50.44 -14.69 -24.74
CA SER A 199 50.38 -15.59 -25.90
C SER A 199 50.30 -17.06 -25.48
N LEU A 200 51.03 -17.45 -24.43
CA LEU A 200 51.01 -18.80 -23.87
C LEU A 200 49.62 -19.14 -23.33
N GLU A 201 49.02 -18.23 -22.56
CA GLU A 201 47.70 -18.46 -21.99
C GLU A 201 46.63 -18.56 -23.08
N ASN A 202 46.67 -17.67 -24.08
CA ASN A 202 45.80 -17.74 -25.25
C ASN A 202 45.98 -19.06 -26.02
N ALA A 203 47.23 -19.52 -26.20
CA ALA A 203 47.52 -20.79 -26.86
C ALA A 203 46.98 -22.00 -26.07
N LYS A 204 47.08 -21.98 -24.73
CA LYS A 204 46.51 -23.04 -23.86
C LYS A 204 44.98 -23.08 -23.95
N VAL A 205 44.32 -21.92 -23.95
CA VAL A 205 42.86 -21.84 -24.12
C VAL A 205 42.47 -22.36 -25.51
N GLY A 206 43.20 -21.95 -26.55
CA GLY A 206 42.98 -22.41 -27.92
C GLY A 206 43.17 -23.92 -28.09
N LEU A 207 44.17 -24.50 -27.42
CA LEU A 207 44.39 -25.95 -27.41
C LEU A 207 43.20 -26.69 -26.76
N ARG A 208 42.79 -26.29 -25.56
CA ARG A 208 41.65 -26.92 -24.86
C ARG A 208 40.37 -26.88 -25.67
N LEU A 209 40.07 -25.75 -26.33
CA LEU A 209 38.87 -25.64 -27.16
C LEU A 209 38.94 -26.58 -28.37
N ARG A 210 40.12 -26.72 -28.99
CA ARG A 210 40.31 -27.65 -30.12
C ARG A 210 40.20 -29.11 -29.68
N GLU A 211 40.76 -29.47 -28.53
CA GLU A 211 40.61 -30.81 -27.95
C GLU A 211 39.13 -31.14 -27.69
N GLN A 212 38.35 -30.21 -27.15
CA GLN A 212 36.91 -30.39 -26.94
C GLN A 212 36.14 -30.60 -28.26
N VAL A 213 36.45 -29.81 -29.29
CA VAL A 213 35.84 -29.97 -30.61
C VAL A 213 36.21 -31.31 -31.25
N GLU A 214 37.48 -31.72 -31.12
CA GLU A 214 37.96 -33.01 -31.59
C GLU A 214 37.27 -34.18 -30.86
N GLU A 215 37.18 -34.15 -29.53
CA GLU A 215 36.48 -35.17 -28.74
C GLU A 215 35.00 -35.26 -29.12
N ALA A 216 34.32 -34.11 -29.24
CA ALA A 216 32.91 -34.06 -29.63
C ALA A 216 32.69 -34.62 -31.04
N ALA A 217 33.55 -34.27 -32.01
CA ALA A 217 33.47 -34.75 -33.37
C ALA A 217 33.74 -36.27 -33.46
N ARG A 218 34.78 -36.77 -32.76
CA ARG A 218 35.07 -38.21 -32.69
C ARG A 218 33.92 -38.99 -32.08
N LYS A 219 33.30 -38.46 -31.02
CA LYS A 219 32.13 -39.08 -30.41
C LYS A 219 30.93 -39.12 -31.37
N ALA A 220 30.65 -38.02 -32.06
CA ALA A 220 29.56 -37.95 -33.04
C ALA A 220 29.75 -38.95 -34.20
N LEU A 221 30.99 -39.12 -34.69
CA LEU A 221 31.32 -40.13 -35.70
C LEU A 221 31.07 -41.55 -35.18
N SER A 222 31.52 -41.84 -33.95
CA SER A 222 31.29 -43.15 -33.31
C SER A 222 29.79 -43.43 -33.10
N ASP A 223 29.02 -42.44 -32.62
CA ASP A 223 27.58 -42.57 -32.38
C ASP A 223 26.82 -42.79 -33.71
N ALA A 224 27.31 -42.24 -34.82
CA ALA A 224 26.80 -42.47 -36.17
C ALA A 224 27.23 -43.83 -36.76
N GLY A 225 28.05 -44.62 -36.05
CA GLY A 225 28.55 -45.92 -36.51
C GLY A 225 29.69 -45.82 -37.54
N LEU A 226 30.27 -44.63 -37.72
CA LEU A 226 31.38 -44.39 -38.65
C LEU A 226 32.71 -44.67 -37.95
N GLN A 227 33.32 -45.81 -38.26
CA GLN A 227 34.65 -46.20 -37.73
C GLN A 227 35.75 -45.83 -38.73
N LEU A 228 36.11 -44.56 -38.75
CA LEU A 228 37.14 -44.00 -39.64
C LEU A 228 38.35 -43.51 -38.82
N GLU A 229 39.52 -43.52 -39.43
CA GLU A 229 40.72 -42.96 -38.80
C GLU A 229 40.60 -41.44 -38.69
N TRP A 230 41.03 -40.87 -37.56
CA TRP A 230 41.04 -39.41 -37.33
C TRP A 230 42.18 -38.72 -38.10
N THR A 231 42.03 -38.68 -39.42
CA THR A 231 42.93 -38.05 -40.39
C THR A 231 42.12 -37.16 -41.32
N ALA A 232 42.77 -36.27 -42.07
CA ALA A 232 42.08 -35.43 -43.05
C ALA A 232 41.31 -36.27 -44.10
N ALA A 233 41.92 -37.37 -44.56
CA ALA A 233 41.27 -38.29 -45.50
C ALA A 233 40.08 -39.03 -44.86
N GLY A 234 40.21 -39.47 -43.60
CA GLY A 234 39.10 -40.10 -42.88
C GLY A 234 37.95 -39.13 -42.58
N TRP A 235 38.25 -37.86 -42.33
CA TRP A 235 37.23 -36.82 -42.14
C TRP A 235 36.43 -36.54 -43.42
N GLU A 236 37.10 -36.48 -44.58
CA GLU A 236 36.43 -36.32 -45.87
C GLU A 236 35.52 -37.53 -46.17
N GLN A 237 36.02 -38.75 -45.95
CA GLN A 237 35.22 -39.97 -46.09
C GLN A 237 34.00 -39.99 -45.15
N ALA A 238 34.13 -39.46 -43.93
CA ALA A 238 33.01 -39.35 -43.01
C ALA A 238 31.92 -38.43 -43.55
N HIS A 239 32.30 -37.31 -44.19
CA HIS A 239 31.34 -36.41 -44.83
C HIS A 239 30.65 -37.07 -46.02
N GLU A 240 31.37 -37.80 -46.86
CA GLU A 240 30.78 -38.53 -47.98
C GLU A 240 29.80 -39.61 -47.51
N GLN A 241 30.18 -40.42 -46.52
CA GLN A 241 29.32 -41.47 -45.97
C GLN A 241 28.09 -40.89 -45.25
N ALA A 242 28.25 -39.80 -44.48
CA ALA A 242 27.13 -39.11 -43.86
C ALA A 242 26.17 -38.51 -44.90
N ALA A 243 26.69 -37.91 -45.97
CA ALA A 243 25.88 -37.37 -47.06
C ALA A 243 25.11 -38.47 -47.79
N ALA A 244 25.77 -39.58 -48.14
CA ALA A 244 25.13 -40.73 -48.76
C ALA A 244 24.02 -41.31 -47.87
N ARG A 245 24.33 -41.54 -46.58
CA ARG A 245 23.36 -42.08 -45.63
C ARG A 245 22.17 -41.16 -45.38
N SER A 246 22.41 -39.84 -45.36
CA SER A 246 21.33 -38.85 -45.26
C SER A 246 20.45 -38.80 -46.51
N ALA A 247 21.01 -39.06 -47.70
CA ALA A 247 20.22 -39.14 -48.93
C ALA A 247 19.34 -40.40 -48.93
N GLU A 248 19.90 -41.56 -48.57
CA GLU A 248 19.15 -42.82 -48.43
C GLU A 248 17.98 -42.66 -47.44
N LEU A 249 18.24 -42.12 -46.24
CA LEU A 249 17.19 -41.93 -45.22
C LEU A 249 16.11 -40.94 -45.66
N LYS A 250 16.44 -39.98 -46.52
CA LYS A 250 15.47 -39.02 -47.06
C LYS A 250 14.53 -39.70 -48.06
N ASP A 251 15.08 -40.54 -48.94
CA ASP A 251 14.31 -41.32 -49.91
C ASP A 251 13.43 -42.36 -49.18
N ASP A 252 13.98 -43.07 -48.19
CA ASP A 252 13.22 -43.99 -47.33
C ASP A 252 12.09 -43.27 -46.57
N SER A 253 12.36 -42.06 -46.07
CA SER A 253 11.34 -41.25 -45.39
C SER A 253 10.21 -40.83 -46.33
N GLN A 254 10.52 -40.53 -47.60
CA GLN A 254 9.49 -40.21 -48.59
C GLN A 254 8.65 -41.44 -48.94
N ALA A 255 9.30 -42.58 -49.19
CA ALA A 255 8.61 -43.85 -49.44
C ALA A 255 7.70 -44.26 -48.28
N LEU A 256 8.18 -44.13 -47.03
CA LEU A 256 7.38 -44.38 -45.83
C LEU A 256 6.21 -43.40 -45.67
N GLN A 257 6.40 -42.14 -46.08
CA GLN A 257 5.35 -41.13 -46.05
C GLN A 257 4.26 -41.45 -47.08
N GLU A 258 4.63 -41.87 -48.29
CA GLU A 258 3.70 -42.34 -49.33
C GLU A 258 2.91 -43.58 -48.87
N LEU A 259 3.60 -44.60 -48.36
CA LEU A 259 2.95 -45.78 -47.76
C LEU A 259 1.98 -45.42 -46.65
N ARG A 260 2.32 -44.41 -45.82
CA ARG A 260 1.42 -43.93 -44.76
C ARG A 260 0.17 -43.27 -45.34
N PHE A 261 0.29 -42.49 -46.41
CA PHE A 261 -0.86 -41.89 -47.08
C PHE A 261 -1.76 -42.95 -47.71
N GLU A 262 -1.19 -43.92 -48.43
CA GLU A 262 -1.94 -45.03 -49.01
C GLU A 262 -2.68 -45.84 -47.94
N ALA A 263 -2.03 -46.16 -46.83
CA ALA A 263 -2.66 -46.85 -45.71
C ALA A 263 -3.82 -46.03 -45.10
N PHE A 264 -3.66 -44.70 -45.00
CA PHE A 264 -4.70 -43.82 -44.47
C PHE A 264 -5.91 -43.73 -45.40
N ASP A 265 -5.68 -43.59 -46.70
CA ASP A 265 -6.74 -43.57 -47.71
C ASP A 265 -7.45 -44.93 -47.82
N GLY A 266 -6.70 -46.03 -47.76
CA GLY A 266 -7.24 -47.39 -47.69
C GLY A 266 -8.14 -47.58 -46.47
N HIS A 267 -7.68 -47.15 -45.29
CA HIS A 267 -8.47 -47.20 -44.06
C HIS A 267 -9.73 -46.33 -44.15
N ALA A 268 -9.64 -45.10 -44.68
CA ALA A 268 -10.79 -44.22 -44.85
C ALA A 268 -11.84 -44.82 -45.80
N THR A 269 -11.39 -45.46 -46.88
CA THR A 269 -12.27 -46.14 -47.84
C THR A 269 -12.98 -47.32 -47.19
N LYS A 270 -12.26 -48.21 -46.50
CA LYS A 270 -12.86 -49.34 -45.77
C LYS A 270 -13.82 -48.92 -44.67
N LYS A 271 -13.54 -47.80 -43.98
CA LYS A 271 -14.46 -47.24 -42.98
C LYS A 271 -15.78 -46.76 -43.61
N ARG A 272 -15.75 -46.16 -44.80
CA ARG A 272 -16.97 -45.77 -45.53
C ARG A 272 -17.77 -46.97 -46.00
N GLU A 273 -17.10 -47.99 -46.56
CA GLU A 273 -17.75 -49.25 -46.97
C GLU A 273 -18.46 -49.93 -45.79
N LEU A 274 -17.80 -50.00 -44.62
CA LEU A 274 -18.38 -50.56 -43.41
C LEU A 274 -19.63 -49.80 -42.96
N ALA A 275 -19.59 -48.47 -42.96
CA ALA A 275 -20.73 -47.65 -42.57
C ALA A 275 -21.94 -47.84 -43.52
N ALA A 276 -21.69 -47.94 -44.83
CA ALA A 276 -22.73 -48.21 -45.82
C ALA A 276 -23.37 -49.60 -45.60
N ALA A 277 -22.55 -50.64 -45.42
CA ALA A 277 -23.03 -51.99 -45.15
C ALA A 277 -23.84 -52.08 -43.83
N GLN A 278 -23.44 -51.35 -42.79
CA GLN A 278 -24.18 -51.27 -41.53
C GLN A 278 -25.55 -50.60 -41.70
N GLN A 279 -25.64 -49.53 -42.49
CA GLN A 279 -26.91 -48.87 -42.80
C GLN A 279 -27.85 -49.81 -43.58
N GLU A 280 -27.32 -50.54 -44.55
CA GLU A 280 -28.12 -51.51 -45.33
C GLU A 280 -28.69 -52.62 -44.43
N LEU A 281 -27.86 -53.18 -43.54
CA LEU A 281 -28.26 -54.23 -42.61
C LEU A 281 -29.33 -53.78 -41.61
N LEU A 282 -29.23 -52.53 -41.12
CA LEU A 282 -30.28 -51.93 -40.29
C LEU A 282 -31.60 -51.80 -41.05
N SER A 283 -31.54 -51.34 -42.31
CA SER A 283 -32.71 -51.22 -43.17
C SER A 283 -33.38 -52.57 -43.43
N LEU A 284 -32.61 -53.65 -43.65
CA LEU A 284 -33.16 -54.99 -43.86
C LEU A 284 -33.85 -55.54 -42.61
N LYS A 285 -33.29 -55.32 -41.41
CA LYS A 285 -33.86 -55.80 -40.14
C LYS A 285 -35.18 -55.16 -39.74
N THR A 286 -35.49 -53.96 -40.22
CA THR A 286 -36.70 -53.21 -39.82
C THR A 286 -37.86 -53.32 -40.80
N ARG A 287 -37.68 -53.94 -41.97
CA ARG A 287 -38.73 -54.05 -43.00
C ARG A 287 -39.81 -55.05 -42.58
N LYS A 288 -41.07 -54.61 -42.69
CA LYS A 288 -42.29 -55.43 -42.51
C LYS A 288 -42.91 -55.92 -43.82
N SER A 289 -42.40 -55.48 -44.96
CA SER A 289 -42.89 -55.83 -46.31
C SER A 289 -41.73 -56.25 -47.20
N LEU A 290 -41.97 -57.23 -48.07
CA LEU A 290 -41.03 -57.71 -49.08
C LEU A 290 -40.95 -56.78 -50.30
N LEU A 291 -41.81 -55.76 -50.38
CA LEU A 291 -41.76 -54.76 -51.42
C LEU A 291 -40.55 -53.82 -51.24
N PRO A 292 -39.91 -53.37 -52.33
CA PRO A 292 -38.86 -52.36 -52.26
C PRO A 292 -39.35 -51.11 -51.50
N PRO A 293 -38.55 -50.52 -50.59
CA PRO A 293 -38.97 -49.33 -49.83
C PRO A 293 -39.41 -48.19 -50.74
N SER A 294 -38.73 -48.03 -51.88
CA SER A 294 -39.10 -47.03 -52.88
C SER A 294 -40.52 -47.22 -53.41
N SER A 295 -41.00 -48.46 -53.59
CA SER A 295 -42.37 -48.75 -54.06
C SER A 295 -43.41 -48.37 -53.01
N ILE A 296 -43.16 -48.68 -51.74
CA ILE A 296 -44.04 -48.30 -50.62
C ILE A 296 -44.07 -46.77 -50.46
N GLU A 297 -42.91 -46.12 -50.48
CA GLU A 297 -42.80 -44.65 -50.43
C GLU A 297 -43.53 -43.99 -51.61
N ASN A 298 -43.40 -44.54 -52.81
CA ASN A 298 -44.10 -44.02 -53.99
C ASN A 298 -45.61 -44.16 -53.84
N ARG A 299 -46.13 -45.31 -53.35
CA ARG A 299 -47.58 -45.47 -53.10
C ARG A 299 -48.07 -44.47 -52.08
N ALA A 300 -47.38 -44.32 -50.94
CA ALA A 300 -47.75 -43.36 -49.92
C ALA A 300 -47.78 -41.92 -50.45
N ALA A 301 -46.80 -41.56 -51.29
CA ALA A 301 -46.77 -40.24 -51.92
C ALA A 301 -47.91 -40.03 -52.94
N ILE A 302 -48.21 -41.04 -53.76
CA ILE A 302 -49.33 -41.02 -54.72
C ILE A 302 -50.67 -40.90 -53.97
N ALA A 303 -50.88 -41.71 -52.93
CA ALA A 303 -52.08 -41.70 -52.11
C ALA A 303 -52.29 -40.33 -51.45
N ALA A 304 -51.25 -39.76 -50.86
CA ALA A 304 -51.29 -38.44 -50.24
C ALA A 304 -51.62 -37.33 -51.26
N ALA A 305 -51.08 -37.40 -52.48
CA ALA A 305 -51.27 -36.36 -53.50
C ALA A 305 -52.60 -36.48 -54.25
N THR A 306 -53.11 -37.70 -54.45
CA THR A 306 -54.35 -37.95 -55.20
C THR A 306 -55.58 -38.04 -54.29
N GLY A 307 -55.39 -38.21 -52.98
CA GLY A 307 -56.46 -38.42 -52.00
C GLY A 307 -57.06 -39.84 -52.06
N VAL A 308 -56.48 -40.75 -52.85
CA VAL A 308 -56.92 -42.14 -52.95
C VAL A 308 -56.29 -42.94 -51.81
N PRO A 309 -57.08 -43.66 -51.00
CA PRO A 309 -56.56 -44.52 -49.94
C PRO A 309 -55.56 -45.58 -50.46
N GLU A 310 -54.51 -45.87 -49.70
CA GLU A 310 -53.47 -46.83 -50.11
C GLU A 310 -54.01 -48.25 -50.33
N ASP A 311 -55.01 -48.66 -49.54
CA ASP A 311 -55.68 -49.96 -49.63
C ASP A 311 -56.48 -50.13 -50.92
N ARG A 312 -56.87 -49.03 -51.58
CA ARG A 312 -57.50 -49.03 -52.90
C ARG A 312 -56.50 -49.08 -54.05
N MET A 313 -55.20 -48.92 -53.77
CA MET A 313 -54.13 -49.07 -54.75
C MET A 313 -53.12 -50.13 -54.28
N PRO A 314 -53.55 -51.39 -54.13
CA PRO A 314 -52.65 -52.44 -53.69
C PRO A 314 -51.58 -52.71 -54.76
N PHE A 315 -50.42 -53.18 -54.30
CA PHE A 315 -49.47 -53.83 -55.21
C PHE A 315 -49.93 -55.25 -55.49
N GLY A 316 -49.65 -55.77 -56.68
CA GLY A 316 -50.06 -57.12 -57.06
C GLY A 316 -49.66 -58.18 -56.03
N GLY A 317 -48.46 -58.06 -55.45
CA GLY A 317 -47.92 -59.01 -54.48
C GLY A 317 -48.61 -58.97 -53.11
N GLU A 318 -49.39 -57.94 -52.81
CA GLU A 318 -50.18 -57.85 -51.58
C GLU A 318 -51.53 -58.57 -51.70
N LEU A 319 -51.95 -58.91 -52.93
CA LEU A 319 -53.23 -59.59 -53.20
C LEU A 319 -53.07 -61.08 -53.51
N MET A 320 -51.84 -61.59 -53.55
CA MET A 320 -51.55 -62.99 -53.84
C MET A 320 -50.64 -63.57 -52.77
N ASP A 321 -50.95 -64.77 -52.31
CA ASP A 321 -50.03 -65.63 -51.56
C ASP A 321 -50.12 -67.05 -52.14
N LEU A 322 -49.25 -67.95 -51.70
CA LEU A 322 -49.38 -69.36 -52.04
C LEU A 322 -50.52 -69.99 -51.25
N ALA A 323 -51.24 -70.92 -51.88
CA ALA A 323 -52.22 -71.74 -51.21
C ALA A 323 -51.54 -72.60 -50.13
N GLU A 324 -52.30 -72.98 -49.09
CA GLU A 324 -51.80 -73.79 -47.99
C GLU A 324 -51.25 -75.13 -48.53
N GLY A 325 -50.01 -75.47 -48.16
CA GLY A 325 -49.32 -76.68 -48.61
C GLY A 325 -48.44 -76.52 -49.87
N GLU A 326 -48.50 -75.38 -50.56
CA GLU A 326 -47.77 -75.14 -51.82
C GLU A 326 -46.50 -74.29 -51.63
N GLU A 327 -46.01 -74.14 -50.39
CA GLU A 327 -44.87 -73.26 -50.04
C GLU A 327 -43.57 -73.57 -50.80
N LEU A 328 -43.38 -74.81 -51.24
CA LEU A 328 -42.23 -75.23 -52.04
C LEU A 328 -42.06 -74.36 -53.30
N TRP A 329 -43.17 -73.88 -53.88
CA TRP A 329 -43.18 -73.09 -55.11
C TRP A 329 -42.83 -71.62 -54.89
N ARG A 330 -42.65 -71.16 -53.65
CA ARG A 330 -42.41 -69.74 -53.32
C ARG A 330 -41.25 -69.10 -54.09
N PRO A 331 -40.05 -69.73 -54.19
CA PRO A 331 -38.95 -69.13 -54.94
C PRO A 331 -39.23 -69.01 -56.44
N ALA A 332 -39.97 -69.96 -57.02
CA ALA A 332 -40.34 -69.93 -58.44
C ALA A 332 -41.43 -68.88 -58.71
N ALA A 333 -42.49 -68.87 -57.89
CA ALA A 333 -43.57 -67.90 -57.94
C ALA A 333 -43.05 -66.46 -57.78
N GLU A 334 -42.16 -66.21 -56.83
CA GLU A 334 -41.57 -64.88 -56.64
C GLU A 334 -40.75 -64.42 -57.84
N ARG A 335 -39.98 -65.31 -58.48
CA ARG A 335 -39.17 -64.98 -59.66
C ARG A 335 -40.04 -64.72 -60.89
N ALA A 336 -41.04 -65.57 -61.11
CA ALA A 336 -41.96 -65.44 -62.23
C ALA A 336 -42.83 -64.19 -62.11
N LEU A 337 -43.41 -63.95 -60.93
CA LEU A 337 -44.42 -62.90 -60.72
C LEU A 337 -43.84 -61.59 -60.21
N ARG A 338 -42.51 -61.44 -60.03
CA ARG A 338 -41.90 -60.24 -59.42
C ARG A 338 -42.35 -58.91 -60.05
N ASN A 339 -42.43 -58.89 -61.37
CA ASN A 339 -42.84 -57.71 -62.14
C ASN A 339 -44.32 -57.37 -61.88
N LEU A 340 -45.19 -58.37 -61.78
CA LEU A 340 -46.59 -58.22 -61.46
C LEU A 340 -46.77 -57.86 -59.97
N ALA A 341 -45.99 -58.48 -59.09
CA ALA A 341 -46.03 -58.27 -57.66
C ALA A 341 -45.68 -56.81 -57.28
N THR A 342 -44.82 -56.16 -58.05
CA THR A 342 -44.42 -54.75 -57.87
C THR A 342 -45.23 -53.76 -58.71
N THR A 343 -46.27 -54.22 -59.40
CA THR A 343 -47.20 -53.37 -60.16
C THR A 343 -48.28 -52.81 -59.25
N LEU A 344 -48.45 -51.48 -59.25
CA LEU A 344 -49.51 -50.77 -58.55
C LEU A 344 -50.82 -50.91 -59.32
N LEU A 345 -51.84 -51.48 -58.69
CA LEU A 345 -53.15 -51.70 -59.29
C LEU A 345 -54.06 -50.54 -58.94
N VAL A 346 -54.56 -49.83 -59.94
CA VAL A 346 -55.28 -48.58 -59.75
C VAL A 346 -56.70 -48.71 -60.33
N PRO A 347 -57.75 -48.42 -59.55
CA PRO A 347 -59.12 -48.36 -60.04
C PRO A 347 -59.25 -47.35 -61.19
N GLY A 348 -60.05 -47.67 -62.22
CA GLY A 348 -60.15 -46.85 -63.43
C GLY A 348 -60.56 -45.40 -63.17
N GLU A 349 -61.44 -45.19 -62.20
CA GLU A 349 -61.88 -43.85 -61.77
C GLU A 349 -60.73 -42.95 -61.27
N HIS A 350 -59.62 -43.56 -60.82
CA HIS A 350 -58.47 -42.86 -60.28
C HIS A 350 -57.23 -42.88 -61.19
N PHE A 351 -57.24 -43.68 -62.26
CA PHE A 351 -56.07 -43.90 -63.11
C PHE A 351 -55.53 -42.61 -63.77
N ALA A 352 -56.42 -41.71 -64.19
CA ALA A 352 -56.03 -40.42 -64.76
C ALA A 352 -55.33 -39.50 -63.75
N ALA A 353 -55.75 -39.53 -62.47
CA ALA A 353 -55.12 -38.76 -61.41
C ALA A 353 -53.73 -39.30 -61.08
N VAL A 354 -53.59 -40.63 -60.99
CA VAL A 354 -52.30 -41.29 -60.74
C VAL A 354 -51.32 -41.04 -61.89
N THR A 355 -51.76 -41.16 -63.15
CA THR A 355 -50.89 -40.95 -64.31
C THR A 355 -50.38 -39.51 -64.40
N ARG A 356 -51.23 -38.53 -64.05
CA ARG A 356 -50.82 -37.12 -63.95
C ARG A 356 -49.76 -36.91 -62.87
N TYR A 357 -49.97 -37.50 -61.69
CA TYR A 357 -48.97 -37.45 -60.62
C TYR A 357 -47.62 -38.04 -61.07
N LEU A 358 -47.63 -39.19 -61.75
CA LEU A 358 -46.43 -39.85 -62.26
C LEU A 358 -45.71 -39.04 -63.35
N ASN A 359 -46.43 -38.25 -64.15
CA ASN A 359 -45.84 -37.34 -65.13
C ASN A 359 -45.15 -36.15 -64.44
N ASP A 360 -45.76 -35.61 -63.39
CA ASP A 360 -45.33 -34.35 -62.77
C ASP A 360 -44.27 -34.55 -61.67
N HIS A 361 -44.10 -35.78 -61.15
CA HIS A 361 -43.20 -36.08 -60.04
C HIS A 361 -42.18 -37.16 -60.40
N LYS A 362 -40.94 -37.00 -59.91
CA LYS A 362 -39.93 -38.06 -60.02
C LYS A 362 -40.25 -39.19 -59.05
N VAL A 363 -40.49 -40.37 -59.62
CA VAL A 363 -40.67 -41.63 -58.89
C VAL A 363 -39.31 -42.18 -58.47
N ARG A 364 -39.21 -42.69 -57.24
CA ARG A 364 -37.99 -43.39 -56.77
C ARG A 364 -37.99 -44.82 -57.26
N GLY A 365 -36.96 -45.23 -58.00
CA GLY A 365 -36.90 -46.57 -58.59
C GLY A 365 -37.93 -46.78 -59.70
N ALA A 366 -38.19 -48.05 -60.06
CA ALA A 366 -39.18 -48.41 -61.08
C ALA A 366 -40.56 -48.61 -60.44
N LEU A 367 -41.58 -47.94 -60.98
CA LEU A 367 -42.98 -48.14 -60.61
C LEU A 367 -43.81 -48.33 -61.89
N ARG A 368 -44.58 -49.42 -61.93
CA ARG A 368 -45.56 -49.67 -62.98
C ARG A 368 -46.94 -49.51 -62.37
N ALA A 369 -47.79 -48.66 -62.95
CA ALA A 369 -49.19 -48.51 -62.57
C ALA A 369 -50.10 -49.04 -63.68
N VAL A 370 -51.13 -49.79 -63.33
CA VAL A 370 -52.07 -50.36 -64.31
C VAL A 370 -53.51 -50.08 -63.90
N ASP A 371 -54.32 -49.76 -64.91
CA ASP A 371 -55.76 -49.57 -64.79
C ASP A 371 -56.47 -50.93 -64.78
N VAL A 372 -57.03 -51.31 -63.62
CA VAL A 372 -57.72 -52.61 -63.46
C VAL A 372 -59.14 -52.61 -64.03
N SER A 373 -59.70 -51.44 -64.41
CA SER A 373 -61.04 -51.37 -65.01
C SER A 373 -61.09 -51.82 -66.48
N LYS A 374 -59.91 -51.95 -67.12
CA LYS A 374 -59.81 -52.34 -68.52
C LYS A 374 -59.82 -53.87 -68.62
N PRO A 375 -60.78 -54.48 -69.35
CA PRO A 375 -60.85 -55.93 -69.48
C PRO A 375 -59.62 -56.47 -70.21
N LEU A 376 -59.13 -57.62 -69.76
CA LEU A 376 -58.05 -58.34 -70.43
C LEU A 376 -58.65 -59.21 -71.53
N ALA A 377 -58.27 -58.95 -72.79
CA ALA A 377 -58.76 -59.74 -73.92
C ALA A 377 -58.37 -61.21 -73.75
N GLY A 378 -59.36 -62.10 -73.65
CA GLY A 378 -59.16 -63.53 -73.40
C GLY A 378 -58.93 -63.93 -71.94
N GLY A 379 -58.96 -62.99 -70.99
CA GLY A 379 -58.66 -63.24 -69.57
C GLY A 379 -59.61 -64.25 -68.91
N ALA A 380 -60.91 -64.05 -69.05
CA ALA A 380 -61.92 -64.96 -68.48
C ALA A 380 -61.80 -66.39 -69.05
N LEU A 381 -61.55 -66.53 -70.36
CA LEU A 381 -61.34 -67.84 -71.00
C LEU A 381 -60.05 -68.50 -70.52
N ALA A 382 -58.96 -67.74 -70.37
CA ALA A 382 -57.69 -68.26 -69.89
C ALA A 382 -57.76 -68.77 -68.44
N VAL A 383 -58.61 -68.16 -67.60
CA VAL A 383 -58.85 -68.64 -66.23
C VAL A 383 -59.63 -69.96 -66.24
N GLU A 384 -60.58 -70.14 -67.15
CA GLU A 384 -61.30 -71.41 -67.31
C GLU A 384 -60.42 -72.53 -67.88
N ASP A 385 -59.45 -72.19 -68.74
CA ASP A 385 -58.50 -73.13 -69.35
C ASP A 385 -57.33 -73.51 -68.43
N ALA A 386 -57.24 -72.93 -67.23
CA ALA A 386 -56.16 -73.20 -66.28
C ALA A 386 -56.16 -74.67 -65.84
N ARG A 387 -55.00 -75.33 -65.95
CA ARG A 387 -54.86 -76.77 -65.66
C ARG A 387 -54.48 -76.99 -64.21
N ASP A 388 -54.87 -78.15 -63.70
CA ASP A 388 -54.41 -78.60 -62.38
C ASP A 388 -52.89 -78.80 -62.42
N GLY A 389 -52.16 -78.02 -61.62
CA GLY A 389 -50.69 -77.96 -61.64
C GLY A 389 -50.10 -76.66 -62.22
N ASP A 390 -50.90 -75.77 -62.80
CA ASP A 390 -50.42 -74.45 -63.21
C ASP A 390 -50.17 -73.53 -62.01
N LEU A 391 -49.25 -72.57 -62.14
CA LEU A 391 -48.92 -71.60 -61.10
C LEU A 391 -50.17 -70.89 -60.55
N LEU A 392 -51.16 -70.62 -61.39
CA LEU A 392 -52.42 -70.00 -60.98
C LEU A 392 -53.17 -70.84 -59.93
N THR A 393 -53.20 -72.17 -60.07
CA THR A 393 -53.94 -73.05 -59.16
C THR A 393 -53.21 -73.26 -57.83
N LYS A 394 -51.94 -72.85 -57.75
CA LYS A 394 -51.11 -72.89 -56.53
C LYS A 394 -51.18 -71.61 -55.70
N LEU A 395 -51.89 -70.59 -56.16
CA LEU A 395 -52.01 -69.28 -55.51
C LEU A 395 -53.38 -69.09 -54.85
N ASP A 396 -53.38 -68.47 -53.68
CA ASP A 396 -54.55 -67.86 -53.09
C ASP A 396 -54.57 -66.37 -53.44
N ILE A 397 -55.62 -65.92 -54.13
CA ILE A 397 -55.76 -64.54 -54.62
C ILE A 397 -56.95 -63.89 -53.95
N LEU A 398 -56.68 -62.81 -53.22
CA LEU A 398 -57.67 -62.04 -52.51
C LEU A 398 -58.61 -61.34 -53.50
N ALA A 399 -59.82 -61.89 -53.67
CA ALA A 399 -60.85 -61.38 -54.58
C ALA A 399 -62.11 -60.90 -53.85
N SER A 400 -61.97 -60.44 -52.61
CA SER A 400 -63.06 -59.96 -51.77
C SER A 400 -62.82 -58.52 -51.27
N GLY A 401 -63.90 -57.84 -50.86
CA GLY A 401 -63.83 -56.50 -50.30
C GLY A 401 -63.47 -55.41 -51.33
N ALA A 402 -62.80 -54.35 -50.87
CA ALA A 402 -62.48 -53.16 -51.66
C ALA A 402 -61.48 -53.40 -52.81
N VAL A 403 -60.84 -54.58 -52.84
CA VAL A 403 -59.81 -54.97 -53.82
C VAL A 403 -60.29 -56.09 -54.75
N ALA A 404 -61.59 -56.45 -54.73
CA ALA A 404 -62.13 -57.54 -55.52
C ALA A 404 -61.84 -57.41 -57.03
N ASP A 405 -62.00 -56.21 -57.59
CA ASP A 405 -61.71 -55.94 -59.02
C ASP A 405 -60.22 -56.12 -59.33
N ALA A 406 -59.34 -55.66 -58.43
CA ALA A 406 -57.89 -55.82 -58.58
C ALA A 406 -57.46 -57.30 -58.45
N GLY A 407 -58.06 -58.06 -57.54
CA GLY A 407 -57.83 -59.50 -57.39
C GLY A 407 -58.34 -60.32 -58.59
N GLY A 408 -59.51 -59.97 -59.13
CA GLY A 408 -60.02 -60.54 -60.38
C GLY A 408 -59.08 -60.27 -61.55
N TRP A 409 -58.62 -59.03 -61.68
CA TRP A 409 -57.67 -58.63 -62.71
C TRP A 409 -56.33 -59.35 -62.60
N ILE A 410 -55.79 -59.54 -61.38
CA ILE A 410 -54.55 -60.33 -61.16
C ILE A 410 -54.77 -61.76 -61.62
N ARG A 411 -55.90 -62.38 -61.24
CA ARG A 411 -56.20 -63.77 -61.59
C ARG A 411 -56.21 -63.97 -63.11
N GLU A 412 -56.90 -63.10 -63.83
CA GLU A 412 -56.91 -63.11 -65.30
C GLU A 412 -55.52 -62.81 -65.91
N ARG A 413 -54.78 -61.87 -65.32
CA ARG A 413 -53.44 -61.52 -65.79
C ARG A 413 -52.44 -62.66 -65.62
N ILE A 414 -52.50 -63.38 -64.50
CA ILE A 414 -51.68 -64.58 -64.24
C ILE A 414 -52.07 -65.67 -65.23
N ALA A 415 -53.36 -65.92 -65.45
CA ALA A 415 -53.82 -66.92 -66.42
C ALA A 415 -53.33 -66.65 -67.86
N LEU A 416 -53.25 -65.37 -68.27
CA LEU A 416 -52.82 -65.01 -69.63
C LEU A 416 -51.30 -65.05 -69.81
N ASP A 417 -50.59 -64.33 -68.95
CA ASP A 417 -49.16 -64.03 -69.15
C ASP A 417 -48.25 -64.98 -68.36
N PHE A 418 -48.79 -65.69 -67.37
CA PHE A 418 -48.06 -66.50 -66.40
C PHE A 418 -48.70 -67.88 -66.15
N ALA A 419 -49.41 -68.43 -67.15
CA ALA A 419 -49.87 -69.83 -67.15
C ALA A 419 -48.68 -70.79 -67.33
N TYR A 420 -47.83 -70.81 -66.31
CA TYR A 420 -46.66 -71.68 -66.23
C TYR A 420 -47.05 -72.96 -65.48
N PRO A 421 -46.78 -74.14 -66.04
CA PRO A 421 -46.95 -75.39 -65.31
C PRO A 421 -45.85 -75.53 -64.24
N CYS A 422 -46.24 -75.92 -63.02
CA CYS A 422 -45.32 -76.18 -61.92
C CYS A 422 -44.79 -77.62 -62.01
N VAL A 423 -43.51 -77.78 -62.37
CA VAL A 423 -42.84 -79.09 -62.52
C VAL A 423 -41.78 -79.30 -61.45
N GLU A 424 -41.69 -80.50 -60.88
CA GLU A 424 -40.78 -80.82 -59.77
C GLU A 424 -39.34 -81.07 -60.26
N ASP A 425 -39.17 -81.64 -61.46
CA ASP A 425 -37.87 -81.83 -62.10
C ASP A 425 -37.58 -80.67 -63.08
N PRO A 426 -36.50 -79.89 -62.88
CA PRO A 426 -36.10 -78.84 -63.82
C PRO A 426 -35.92 -79.29 -65.27
N ASN A 427 -35.65 -80.57 -65.52
CA ASN A 427 -35.52 -81.10 -66.89
C ASN A 427 -36.85 -81.10 -67.66
N GLU A 428 -37.99 -81.10 -66.96
CA GLU A 428 -39.33 -81.05 -67.56
C GLU A 428 -39.64 -79.67 -68.14
N LEU A 429 -39.02 -78.60 -67.62
CA LEU A 429 -39.18 -77.25 -68.18
C LEU A 429 -38.69 -77.16 -69.64
N ALA A 430 -37.71 -77.98 -70.02
CA ALA A 430 -37.14 -77.96 -71.37
C ALA A 430 -38.09 -78.51 -72.45
N THR A 431 -39.18 -79.19 -72.07
CA THR A 431 -40.17 -79.78 -73.00
C THR A 431 -41.44 -78.97 -73.12
N LEU A 432 -41.55 -77.85 -72.38
CA LEU A 432 -42.71 -76.98 -72.32
C LEU A 432 -42.50 -75.71 -73.15
N ASP A 433 -43.56 -75.24 -73.81
CA ASP A 433 -43.50 -74.03 -74.65
C ASP A 433 -43.41 -72.72 -73.84
N LYS A 434 -43.72 -72.77 -72.55
CA LYS A 434 -43.70 -71.65 -71.59
C LYS A 434 -43.25 -72.14 -70.21
N GLY A 435 -42.30 -71.44 -69.60
CA GLY A 435 -41.76 -71.74 -68.26
C GLY A 435 -40.86 -70.63 -67.73
#